data_AF-A0A1G0MFI2-F1
#
_entry.id   AF-A0A1G0MFI2-F1
#
_cell.length_a   1.000
_cell.length_b   1.000
_cell.length_c   1.000
_cell.angle_alpha   90.00
_cell.angle_beta   90.00
_cell.angle_gamma   90.00
#
_symmetry.space_group_name_H-M   'P 1'
#
loop_
_entity.id
_entity.type
_entity.pdbx_description
1 polymer ?
#
loop_
_entity_poly.entity_id
_entity_poly.type
_entity_poly.pdbx_seq_one_letter_code
_entity_poly.pdbx_strand_id
1 'polypeptide(L)'
;MLHRRRGQDSVREMPDFFAALKSVGLPLEPVLCGGPDRANQEREQWASGCNLFTLRPGVAVAYGRNEATLEALAAAGYPVLSGEAILAGTATVANDGRGIITLPGSELVRGGGGPRCMTLPLRREDL
;
A
#
# COMPACT_ATOMS: atom_id res chain seq x y z
N MET A 1 -20.24 8.35 -8.25
CA MET A 1 -19.30 7.78 -9.27
C MET A 1 -20.10 7.14 -10.39
N LEU A 2 -19.71 7.28 -11.65
CA LEU A 2 -20.43 6.67 -12.78
C LEU A 2 -19.89 5.27 -13.11
N HIS A 3 -20.76 4.28 -13.26
CA HIS A 3 -20.42 2.91 -13.63
C HIS A 3 -21.11 2.51 -14.95
N ARG A 4 -20.33 1.91 -15.85
CA ARG A 4 -20.79 1.33 -17.11
C ARG A 4 -20.19 -0.06 -17.29
N ARG A 5 -21.02 -1.05 -17.62
CA ARG A 5 -20.54 -2.39 -17.97
C ARG A 5 -20.33 -2.49 -19.47
N ARG A 6 -19.24 -3.13 -19.91
CA ARG A 6 -19.01 -3.41 -21.34
C ARG A 6 -20.19 -4.25 -21.88
N GLY A 7 -20.80 -3.79 -22.97
CA GLY A 7 -22.02 -4.40 -23.55
C GLY A 7 -23.34 -3.81 -23.03
N GLN A 8 -23.30 -2.79 -22.17
CA GLN A 8 -24.47 -2.00 -21.77
C GLN A 8 -24.35 -0.55 -22.27
N ASP A 9 -25.47 -0.03 -22.79
CA ASP A 9 -25.60 1.35 -23.28
C ASP A 9 -26.07 2.33 -22.20
N SER A 10 -26.28 1.84 -20.97
CA SER A 10 -26.67 2.65 -19.82
C SER A 10 -25.49 2.86 -18.86
N VAL A 11 -25.41 4.07 -18.30
CA VAL A 11 -24.52 4.41 -17.19
C VAL A 11 -25.36 4.54 -15.92
N ARG A 12 -24.88 3.97 -14.81
CA ARG A 12 -25.54 4.08 -13.49
C ARG A 12 -24.65 4.83 -12.52
N GLU A 13 -25.25 5.69 -11.71
CA GLU A 13 -24.54 6.30 -10.58
C GLU A 13 -24.42 5.33 -9.41
N MET A 14 -23.22 5.27 -8.84
CA MET A 14 -22.84 4.48 -7.68
C MET A 14 -22.53 5.40 -6.49
N PRO A 15 -22.85 4.97 -5.26
CA PRO A 15 -22.68 5.78 -4.04
C PRO A 15 -21.26 6.32 -3.87
N ASP A 16 -20.25 5.46 -4.08
CA ASP A 16 -18.84 5.79 -3.93
C ASP A 16 -17.96 4.86 -4.78
N PHE A 17 -16.64 5.08 -4.69
CA PHE A 17 -15.65 4.31 -5.44
C PHE A 17 -15.56 2.84 -5.02
N PHE A 18 -15.66 2.55 -3.73
CA PHE A 18 -15.57 1.19 -3.20
C PHE A 18 -16.81 0.36 -3.57
N ALA A 19 -17.99 0.98 -3.56
CA ALA A 19 -19.24 0.37 -4.03
C ALA A 19 -19.15 0.02 -5.52
N ALA A 20 -18.56 0.89 -6.34
CA ALA A 20 -18.34 0.62 -7.75
C ALA A 20 -17.36 -0.55 -7.97
N LEU A 21 -16.22 -0.55 -7.28
CA LEU A 21 -15.23 -1.65 -7.34
C LEU A 21 -15.82 -3.00 -6.89
N LYS A 22 -16.60 -3.01 -5.81
CA LYS A 22 -17.31 -4.22 -5.34
C LYS A 22 -18.26 -4.77 -6.41
N SER A 23 -18.95 -3.89 -7.14
CA SER A 23 -19.91 -4.30 -8.18
C SER A 23 -19.28 -4.98 -9.40
N VAL A 24 -17.98 -4.77 -9.62
CA VAL A 24 -17.19 -5.42 -10.68
C VAL A 24 -16.34 -6.58 -10.17
N GLY A 25 -16.58 -7.05 -8.94
CA GLY A 25 -15.87 -8.19 -8.37
C GLY A 25 -14.48 -7.86 -7.82
N LEU A 26 -14.18 -6.58 -7.58
CA LEU A 26 -12.90 -6.11 -7.05
C LEU A 26 -13.10 -5.40 -5.70
N PRO A 27 -13.66 -6.05 -4.67
CA PRO A 27 -13.86 -5.39 -3.38
C PRO A 27 -12.52 -4.85 -2.85
N LEU A 28 -12.53 -3.61 -2.38
CA LEU A 28 -11.34 -2.95 -1.85
C LEU A 28 -11.66 -2.37 -0.48
N GLU A 29 -10.82 -2.70 0.49
CA GLU A 29 -10.87 -2.16 1.84
C GLU A 29 -9.68 -1.18 2.01
N PRO A 30 -9.94 0.10 2.28
CA PRO A 30 -8.87 1.09 2.38
C PRO A 30 -8.15 1.01 3.72
N VAL A 31 -6.82 1.10 3.68
CA VAL A 31 -5.99 1.46 4.83
C VAL A 31 -5.55 2.91 4.65
N LEU A 32 -5.85 3.77 5.62
CA LEU A 32 -5.62 5.21 5.49
C LEU A 32 -4.14 5.54 5.75
N CYS A 33 -3.47 6.10 4.73
CA CYS A 33 -2.13 6.69 4.86
C CYS A 33 -2.18 7.83 5.88
N GLY A 34 -1.29 7.82 6.88
CA GLY A 34 -1.28 8.77 7.99
C GLY A 34 -2.34 8.50 9.07
N GLY A 35 -3.09 7.40 8.98
CA GLY A 35 -4.08 7.01 9.98
C GLY A 35 -5.32 7.92 10.02
N PRO A 36 -5.98 8.06 11.18
CA PRO A 36 -7.23 8.82 11.29
C PRO A 36 -7.03 10.35 11.36
N ASP A 37 -5.82 10.82 11.65
CA ASP A 37 -5.52 12.24 11.80
C ASP A 37 -5.20 12.92 10.47
N ARG A 38 -5.85 14.07 10.21
CA ARG A 38 -5.73 14.76 8.92
C ARG A 38 -4.34 15.35 8.66
N ALA A 39 -3.68 15.88 9.69
CA ALA A 39 -2.35 16.47 9.53
C ALA A 39 -1.32 15.38 9.20
N ASN A 40 -1.44 14.21 9.85
CA ASN A 40 -0.64 13.05 9.51
C ASN A 40 -0.91 12.53 8.09
N GLN A 41 -2.18 12.46 7.67
CA GLN A 41 -2.55 12.08 6.29
C GLN A 41 -1.84 12.96 5.26
N GLU A 42 -1.88 14.28 5.42
CA GLU A 42 -1.24 15.21 4.48
C GLU A 42 0.28 15.05 4.48
N ARG A 43 0.88 14.98 5.67
CA ARG A 43 2.33 14.83 5.85
C ARG A 43 2.86 13.53 5.27
N GLU A 44 2.22 12.40 5.57
CA GLU A 44 2.69 11.09 5.15
C GLU A 44 2.33 10.81 3.69
N GLN A 45 1.23 11.35 3.18
CA GLN A 45 0.96 11.35 1.75
C GLN A 45 2.05 12.07 0.96
N TRP A 46 2.46 13.27 1.41
CA TRP A 46 3.58 14.00 0.81
C TRP A 46 4.87 13.19 0.84
N ALA A 47 5.11 12.47 1.93
CA ALA A 47 6.24 11.56 2.08
C ALA A 47 6.03 10.16 1.49
N SER A 48 5.15 10.04 0.49
CA SER A 48 4.95 8.83 -0.30
C SER A 48 4.40 7.63 0.49
N GLY A 49 3.60 7.87 1.54
CA GLY A 49 2.99 6.82 2.37
C GLY A 49 2.04 5.88 1.61
N CYS A 50 1.41 6.33 0.53
CA CYS A 50 0.61 5.46 -0.36
C CYS A 50 1.44 4.73 -1.44
N ASN A 51 2.75 4.96 -1.55
CA ASN A 51 3.59 4.49 -2.65
C ASN A 51 4.46 3.29 -2.26
N LEU A 52 3.83 2.21 -1.79
CA LEU A 52 4.51 0.98 -1.41
C LEU A 52 4.82 0.11 -2.62
N PHE A 53 5.93 -0.63 -2.56
CA PHE A 53 6.25 -1.66 -3.55
C PHE A 53 5.85 -3.05 -3.05
N THR A 54 4.76 -3.62 -3.57
CA THR A 54 4.30 -4.96 -3.19
C THR A 54 5.14 -6.04 -3.86
N LEU A 55 5.89 -6.84 -3.11
CA LEU A 55 6.74 -7.93 -3.62
C LEU A 55 5.89 -9.11 -4.11
N ARG A 56 4.95 -9.55 -3.26
CA ARG A 56 3.95 -10.59 -3.52
C ARG A 56 2.66 -10.23 -2.78
N PRO A 57 1.51 -10.86 -3.08
CA PRO A 57 0.29 -10.62 -2.30
C PRO A 57 0.56 -10.69 -0.79
N GLY A 58 0.18 -9.65 -0.07
CA GLY A 58 0.37 -9.56 1.38
C GLY A 58 1.71 -8.96 1.85
N VAL A 59 2.72 -8.81 0.97
CA VAL A 59 4.06 -8.37 1.37
C VAL A 59 4.53 -7.18 0.55
N ALA A 60 4.87 -6.08 1.22
CA ALA A 60 5.29 -4.86 0.55
C ALA A 60 6.48 -4.18 1.24
N VAL A 61 7.14 -3.30 0.50
CA VAL A 61 8.22 -2.44 0.98
C VAL A 61 7.70 -1.02 1.13
N ALA A 62 8.00 -0.39 2.26
CA ALA A 62 7.64 0.99 2.60
C ALA A 62 8.84 1.74 3.19
N TYR A 63 8.75 3.06 3.31
CA TYR A 63 9.70 3.80 4.14
C TYR A 63 9.31 3.76 5.62
N GLY A 64 10.30 3.60 6.50
CA GLY A 64 10.10 3.57 7.95
C GLY A 64 9.56 4.87 8.56
N ARG A 65 9.69 6.00 7.86
CA ARG A 65 9.34 7.35 8.34
C ARG A 65 7.83 7.66 8.40
N ASN A 66 6.99 6.82 7.79
CA ASN A 66 5.55 7.04 7.70
C ASN A 66 4.84 6.26 8.81
N GLU A 67 5.11 6.64 10.05
CA GLU A 67 4.76 5.89 11.26
C GLU A 67 3.25 5.63 11.37
N ALA A 68 2.41 6.65 11.16
CA ALA A 68 0.96 6.47 11.29
C ALA A 68 0.38 5.57 10.18
N THR A 69 0.96 5.61 8.98
CA THR A 69 0.65 4.65 7.91
C THR A 69 1.05 3.23 8.28
N LEU A 70 2.25 3.05 8.86
CA LEU A 70 2.75 1.74 9.27
C LEU A 70 1.90 1.15 10.41
N GLU A 71 1.47 1.97 11.36
CA GLU A 71 0.54 1.59 12.42
C GLU A 71 -0.81 1.16 11.84
N ALA A 72 -1.36 1.93 10.89
CA ALA A 72 -2.61 1.59 10.22
C ALA A 72 -2.51 0.25 9.44
N LEU A 73 -1.38 0.01 8.78
CA LEU A 73 -1.10 -1.26 8.10
C LEU A 73 -0.96 -2.42 9.09
N ALA A 74 -0.28 -2.22 10.22
CA ALA A 74 -0.17 -3.21 11.28
C ALA A 74 -1.55 -3.58 11.85
N ALA A 75 -2.39 -2.58 12.13
CA ALA A 75 -3.77 -2.79 12.58
C ALA A 75 -4.62 -3.53 11.54
N ALA A 76 -4.34 -3.36 10.25
CA ALA A 76 -4.97 -4.08 9.14
C ALA A 76 -4.38 -5.50 8.90
N GLY A 77 -3.51 -5.99 9.79
CA GLY A 77 -2.95 -7.35 9.73
C GLY A 77 -1.68 -7.47 8.88
N TYR A 78 -0.95 -6.38 8.64
CA TYR A 78 0.34 -6.38 7.98
C TYR A 78 1.46 -6.04 8.98
N PRO A 79 2.08 -7.03 9.64
CA PRO A 79 3.13 -6.76 10.62
C PRO A 79 4.30 -6.00 10.00
N VAL A 80 4.85 -5.04 10.73
CA VAL A 80 5.94 -4.17 10.26
C VAL A 80 7.28 -4.76 10.69
N LEU A 81 8.19 -4.91 9.74
CA LEU A 81 9.50 -5.54 9.91
C LEU A 81 10.57 -4.63 9.32
N SER A 82 11.67 -4.43 10.04
CA SER A 82 12.81 -3.69 9.49
C SER A 82 13.56 -4.53 8.45
N GLY A 83 13.94 -3.91 7.34
CA GLY A 83 14.81 -4.54 6.34
C GLY A 83 16.16 -4.94 6.94
N GLU A 84 16.71 -4.14 7.85
CA GLU A 84 17.94 -4.45 8.59
C GLU A 84 17.80 -5.73 9.43
N ALA A 85 16.66 -5.91 10.12
CA ALA A 85 16.40 -7.13 10.89
C ALA A 85 16.29 -8.38 10.00
N ILE A 86 15.70 -8.25 8.80
CA ILE A 86 15.64 -9.34 7.82
C ILE A 86 17.05 -9.68 7.32
N LEU A 87 17.85 -8.68 6.97
CA LEU A 87 19.23 -8.87 6.51
C LEU A 87 20.13 -9.48 7.60
N ALA A 88 19.89 -9.13 8.86
CA ALA A 88 20.59 -9.71 10.01
C ALA A 88 20.11 -11.13 10.38
N GLY A 89 19.04 -11.62 9.74
CA GLY A 89 18.45 -12.93 10.03
C GLY A 89 17.68 -13.00 11.36
N THR A 90 17.39 -11.85 11.98
CA THR A 90 16.64 -11.76 13.25
C THR A 90 15.14 -11.61 13.05
N ALA A 91 14.70 -11.37 11.81
CA ALA A 91 13.30 -11.35 11.40
C ALA A 91 13.12 -12.04 10.05
N THR A 92 11.93 -12.59 9.80
CA THR A 92 11.55 -13.14 8.49
C THR A 92 10.07 -12.93 8.26
N VAL A 93 9.69 -12.76 6.98
CA VAL A 93 8.29 -12.80 6.59
C VAL A 93 7.94 -14.26 6.32
N ALA A 94 6.96 -14.82 7.04
CA ALA A 94 6.49 -16.18 6.79
C ALA A 94 6.05 -16.34 5.33
N ASN A 95 6.27 -17.51 4.73
CA ASN A 95 6.05 -17.75 3.29
C ASN A 95 4.61 -17.43 2.83
N ASP A 96 3.63 -17.77 3.65
CA ASP A 96 2.20 -17.50 3.49
C ASP A 96 1.72 -16.27 4.28
N GLY A 97 2.63 -15.64 5.03
CA GLY A 97 2.35 -14.48 5.86
C GLY A 97 2.25 -13.17 5.08
N ARG A 98 1.73 -12.16 5.79
CA ARG A 98 1.73 -10.75 5.39
C ARG A 98 2.88 -10.00 6.06
N GLY A 99 3.28 -8.87 5.50
CA GLY A 99 4.23 -7.99 6.17
C GLY A 99 4.62 -6.75 5.38
N ILE A 100 4.96 -5.69 6.11
CA ILE A 100 5.55 -4.47 5.55
C ILE A 100 7.01 -4.43 5.94
N ILE A 101 7.88 -4.52 4.95
CA ILE A 101 9.33 -4.38 5.11
C ILE A 101 9.67 -2.89 5.02
N THR A 102 10.27 -2.34 6.07
CA THR A 102 10.64 -0.93 6.09
C THR A 102 12.09 -0.74 5.66
N LEU A 103 12.32 0.34 4.91
CA LEU A 103 13.64 0.84 4.56
C LEU A 103 13.83 2.27 5.09
N PRO A 104 15.07 2.67 5.43
CA PRO A 104 15.38 4.07 5.65
C PRO A 104 15.20 4.85 4.33
N GLY A 105 14.47 5.96 4.39
CA GLY A 105 14.07 6.72 3.20
C GLY A 105 14.29 8.23 3.30
N SER A 106 14.96 8.72 4.35
CA SER A 106 15.04 10.14 4.69
C SER A 106 15.66 11.02 3.59
N GLU A 107 16.63 10.48 2.84
CA GLU A 107 17.24 11.19 1.71
C GLU A 107 16.48 10.95 0.40
N LEU A 108 16.02 9.72 0.14
CA LEU A 108 15.34 9.35 -1.10
C LEU A 108 13.98 10.03 -1.25
N VAL A 109 13.25 10.21 -0.15
CA VAL A 109 11.94 10.89 -0.15
C VAL A 109 12.03 12.35 -0.59
N ARG A 110 13.22 12.98 -0.55
CA ARG A 110 13.41 14.35 -1.04
C ARG A 110 13.18 14.46 -2.55
N GLY A 111 13.31 13.36 -3.29
CA GLY A 111 12.91 13.26 -4.69
C GLY A 111 11.40 13.15 -4.92
N GLY A 112 10.58 13.14 -3.86
CA GLY A 112 9.12 13.06 -3.93
C GLY A 112 8.57 11.68 -4.29
N GLY A 113 9.34 10.60 -4.07
CA GLY A 113 8.97 9.25 -4.46
C GLY A 113 9.17 8.20 -3.38
N GLY A 114 8.27 7.20 -3.34
CA GLY A 114 8.35 6.02 -2.48
C GLY A 114 9.07 4.85 -3.14
N PRO A 115 9.15 3.70 -2.45
CA PRO A 115 9.75 2.48 -2.99
C PRO A 115 9.21 2.07 -4.37
N ARG A 116 7.90 2.25 -4.62
CA ARG A 116 7.33 1.90 -5.93
C ARG A 116 7.87 2.78 -7.05
N CYS A 117 8.06 4.07 -6.83
CA CYS A 117 8.63 4.99 -7.84
C CYS A 117 10.05 4.59 -8.28
N MET A 118 10.82 3.91 -7.43
CA MET A 118 12.20 3.50 -7.71
C MET A 118 12.31 2.07 -8.27
N THR A 119 11.18 1.45 -8.62
CA THR A 119 11.13 0.06 -9.05
C THR A 119 10.47 -0.09 -10.41
N LEU A 120 11.03 -0.96 -11.24
CA LEU A 120 10.48 -1.35 -12.53
C LEU A 120 10.44 -2.89 -12.61
N PRO A 121 9.33 -3.54 -12.22
CA PRO A 121 9.23 -4.99 -12.28
C PRO A 121 9.37 -5.50 -13.71
N LEU A 122 10.37 -6.35 -13.97
CA LEU A 122 10.58 -6.96 -15.28
C LEU A 122 9.76 -8.26 -15.44
N ARG A 123 9.55 -8.98 -14.34
CA ARG A 123 8.79 -10.25 -14.30
C ARG A 123 8.10 -10.41 -12.96
N ARG A 124 6.89 -10.96 -12.96
CA ARG A 124 6.15 -11.43 -11.79
C ARG A 124 5.56 -12.79 -12.11
N GLU A 125 5.30 -13.58 -11.07
CA GLU A 125 4.53 -14.81 -11.19
C GLU A 125 3.05 -14.47 -11.36
N ASP A 126 2.30 -15.39 -11.99
CA ASP A 126 0.85 -15.27 -12.12
C ASP A 126 0.18 -15.39 -10.73
N LEU A 127 -0.97 -14.72 -10.58
CA LEU A 127 -1.78 -14.73 -9.36
C LEU A 127 -2.77 -15.91 -9.33
#